data_AF-A0A5N3R1F9-F1
#
_entry.id   AF-A0A5N3R1F9-F1
#
_cell.length_a   1.000
_cell.length_b   1.000
_cell.length_c   1.000
_cell.angle_alpha   90.00
_cell.angle_beta   90.00
_cell.angle_gamma   90.00
#
_symmetry.space_group_name_H-M   'P 1'
#
loop_
_entity.id
_entity.type
_entity.pdbx_description
1 polymer ?
#
loop_
_entity_poly.entity_id
_entity_poly.type
_entity_poly.pdbx_seq_one_letter_code
_entity_poly.pdbx_strand_id
1 'polypeptide(L)'
;MIKSITAQGVIYGNPTLFTCKPNREGKYELARKVGREPGTRPQDLQNKVYVDTLEEALKLLKTHHYYIVLSGKVFGIHRKSLRSIDSVDIVYHGTETTTSV
;
A
#
# COMPACT_ATOMS: atom_id res chain seq x y z
N MET A 1 3.60 16.63 4.42
CA MET A 1 2.73 15.54 4.92
C MET A 1 2.17 14.78 3.73
N ILE A 2 2.16 13.45 3.78
CA ILE A 2 1.62 12.58 2.73
C ILE A 2 0.10 12.55 2.88
N LYS A 3 -0.61 12.80 1.78
CA LYS A 3 -2.07 12.73 1.72
C LYS A 3 -2.55 11.30 1.45
N SER A 4 -1.91 10.61 0.50
CA SER A 4 -2.29 9.23 0.15
C SER A 4 -1.19 8.48 -0.59
N ILE A 5 -1.22 7.15 -0.46
CA ILE A 5 -0.46 6.20 -1.30
C ILE A 5 -1.47 5.31 -2.00
N THR A 6 -1.41 5.25 -3.33
CA THR A 6 -2.39 4.54 -4.16
C THR A 6 -1.72 3.74 -5.27
N ALA A 7 -2.46 2.82 -5.89
CA ALA A 7 -2.06 2.18 -7.13
C ALA A 7 -3.28 1.78 -7.95
N GLN A 8 -3.17 1.79 -9.28
CA GLN A 8 -4.17 1.22 -10.16
C GLN A 8 -4.04 -0.31 -10.23
N GLY A 9 -5.15 -0.98 -10.54
CA GLY A 9 -5.21 -2.42 -10.71
C GLY A 9 -6.57 -2.87 -11.22
N VAL A 10 -6.82 -4.18 -11.18
CA VAL A 10 -8.06 -4.78 -11.70
C VAL A 10 -8.61 -5.79 -10.70
N ILE A 11 -9.92 -5.75 -10.45
CA ILE A 11 -10.67 -6.78 -9.69
C ILE A 11 -11.76 -7.34 -10.61
N TYR A 12 -11.64 -8.62 -10.99
CA TYR A 12 -12.58 -9.31 -11.88
C TYR A 12 -12.89 -8.55 -13.18
N GLY A 13 -11.86 -8.03 -13.84
CA GLY A 13 -12.00 -7.24 -15.08
C GLY A 13 -12.35 -5.76 -14.88
N ASN A 14 -12.63 -5.31 -13.65
CA ASN A 14 -12.97 -3.91 -13.38
C ASN A 14 -11.72 -3.12 -12.95
N PRO A 15 -11.36 -2.01 -13.64
CA PRO A 15 -10.36 -1.07 -13.15
C PRO A 15 -10.69 -0.62 -11.72
N THR A 16 -9.71 -0.69 -10.84
CA THR A 16 -9.90 -0.42 -9.42
C THR A 16 -8.72 0.36 -8.86
N LEU A 17 -9.02 1.47 -8.18
CA LEU A 17 -8.05 2.19 -7.37
C LEU A 17 -7.85 1.44 -6.05
N PHE A 18 -6.60 1.05 -5.78
CA PHE A 18 -6.18 0.53 -4.49
C PHE A 18 -5.60 1.65 -3.65
N THR A 19 -6.01 1.75 -2.39
CA THR A 19 -5.60 2.83 -1.49
C THR A 19 -4.99 2.27 -0.22
N CYS A 20 -3.90 2.87 0.26
CA CYS A 20 -3.34 2.56 1.57
C CYS A 20 -4.28 3.12 2.64
N LYS A 21 -4.83 2.23 3.47
CA LYS A 21 -5.74 2.60 4.56
C LYS A 21 -5.24 1.97 5.85
N PRO A 22 -5.40 2.65 7.00
CA PRO A 22 -5.10 2.04 8.28
C PRO A 22 -6.03 0.84 8.51
N ASN A 23 -5.53 -0.13 9.27
CA ASN A 23 -6.30 -1.27 9.74
C ASN A 23 -7.28 -0.84 10.86
N ARG A 24 -7.97 -1.81 11.47
CA ARG A 24 -8.95 -1.54 12.54
C ARG A 24 -8.33 -0.91 13.79
N GLU A 25 -7.03 -1.04 13.98
CA GLU A 25 -6.26 -0.48 15.10
C GLU A 25 -5.65 0.89 14.74
N GLY A 26 -5.95 1.43 13.56
CA GLY A 26 -5.39 2.71 13.10
C GLY A 26 -4.00 2.59 12.46
N LYS A 27 -3.45 1.39 12.26
CA LYS A 27 -2.08 1.17 11.78
C LYS A 27 -2.00 0.83 10.29
N TYR A 28 -0.98 1.33 9.61
CA TYR A 28 -0.69 1.01 8.22
C TYR A 28 0.14 -0.27 8.11
N GLU A 29 -0.25 -1.15 7.19
CA GLU A 29 0.35 -2.48 7.05
C GLU A 29 1.38 -2.53 5.91
N LEU A 30 2.57 -3.03 6.22
CA LEU A 30 3.61 -3.41 5.28
C LEU A 30 3.89 -4.91 5.36
N ALA A 31 4.52 -5.45 4.33
CA ALA A 31 4.96 -6.83 4.23
C ALA A 31 6.45 -6.88 3.90
N ARG A 32 7.23 -7.65 4.66
CA ARG A 32 8.65 -7.86 4.38
C ARG A 32 8.83 -8.57 3.04
N LYS A 33 9.57 -7.94 2.15
CA LYS A 33 10.12 -8.52 0.91
C LYS A 33 11.50 -9.13 1.19
N VAL A 34 12.33 -8.42 1.96
CA VAL A 34 13.67 -8.84 2.39
C VAL A 34 13.68 -9.09 3.89
N GLY A 35 14.45 -10.07 4.36
CA GLY A 35 14.50 -10.45 5.79
C GLY A 35 13.23 -11.15 6.29
N ARG A 36 12.42 -11.65 5.36
CA ARG A 36 11.24 -12.48 5.63
C ARG A 36 11.67 -13.89 6.05
N GLU A 37 10.83 -14.57 6.82
CA GLU A 37 11.15 -15.91 7.31
C GLU A 37 11.29 -16.91 6.13
N PRO A 38 12.31 -17.79 6.13
CA PRO A 38 12.51 -18.75 5.06
C PRO A 38 11.26 -19.60 4.78
N GLY A 39 10.98 -19.86 3.51
CA GLY A 39 9.83 -20.69 3.11
C GLY A 39 8.44 -20.02 3.16
N THR A 40 8.33 -18.81 3.72
CA THR A 40 7.03 -18.11 3.84
C THR A 40 6.68 -17.26 2.62
N ARG A 41 5.53 -16.60 2.62
CA ARG A 41 5.11 -15.61 1.63
C ARG A 41 5.02 -14.22 2.26
N PRO A 42 5.19 -13.12 1.48
CA PRO A 42 5.06 -11.76 2.02
C PRO A 42 3.69 -11.46 2.67
N GLN A 43 2.63 -12.15 2.25
CA GLN A 43 1.30 -11.96 2.85
C GLN A 43 1.15 -12.60 4.25
N ASP A 44 2.05 -13.49 4.65
CA ASP A 44 1.93 -14.22 5.92
C ASP A 44 2.10 -13.27 7.11
N LEU A 45 1.38 -13.55 8.20
CA LEU A 45 1.25 -12.64 9.35
C LEU A 45 2.60 -12.30 10.00
N GLN A 46 3.51 -13.28 10.13
CA GLN A 46 4.84 -13.07 10.71
C GLN A 46 5.74 -12.10 9.91
N ASN A 47 5.42 -11.88 8.64
CA ASN A 47 6.14 -10.96 7.76
C ASN A 47 5.51 -9.55 7.75
N LYS A 48 4.42 -9.33 8.49
CA LYS A 48 3.76 -8.03 8.57
C LYS A 48 4.48 -7.08 9.51
N VAL A 49 4.55 -5.83 9.10
CA VAL A 49 5.02 -4.70 9.91
C VAL A 49 3.91 -3.66 9.92
N TYR A 50 3.68 -3.09 11.09
CA TYR A 50 2.62 -2.10 11.32
C TYR A 50 3.27 -0.79 11.77
N VAL A 51 2.86 0.32 11.18
CA VAL A 51 3.35 1.66 11.51
C VAL A 51 2.18 2.61 11.70
N ASP A 52 2.38 3.71 12.41
CA ASP A 52 1.28 4.57 12.84
C ASP A 52 0.96 5.66 11.80
N THR A 53 1.91 5.97 10.91
CA THR A 53 1.77 7.05 9.92
C THR A 53 2.09 6.62 8.48
N LEU A 54 1.54 7.35 7.49
CA LEU A 54 1.89 7.18 6.08
C LEU A 54 3.37 7.52 5.83
N GLU A 55 3.93 8.49 6.56
CA GLU A 55 5.32 8.89 6.48
C GLU A 55 6.28 7.75 6.85
N GLU A 56 6.00 7.05 7.95
CA GLU A 56 6.77 5.87 8.36
C GLU A 56 6.61 4.74 7.36
N ALA A 57 5.39 4.53 6.84
CA ALA A 57 5.15 3.53 5.82
C ALA A 57 5.97 3.82 4.55
N LEU A 58 6.00 5.08 4.10
CA LEU A 58 6.79 5.48 2.95
C LEU A 58 8.29 5.35 3.21
N LYS A 59 8.76 5.72 4.41
CA LYS A 59 10.18 5.57 4.80
C LYS A 59 10.64 4.13 4.66
N LEU A 60 9.85 3.17 5.16
CA LEU A 60 10.14 1.74 5.00
C LEU A 60 10.03 1.30 3.54
N LEU A 61 8.99 1.74 2.82
CA LEU A 61 8.78 1.36 1.42
C LEU A 61 9.94 1.80 0.51
N LYS A 62 10.53 2.98 0.76
CA LYS A 62 11.71 3.51 0.05
C LYS A 62 12.99 2.67 0.23
N THR A 63 13.07 1.80 1.24
CA THR A 63 14.20 0.87 1.39
C THR A 63 14.18 -0.27 0.37
N HIS A 64 13.09 -0.41 -0.42
CA HIS A 64 12.83 -1.54 -1.32
C HIS A 64 12.76 -2.92 -0.62
N HIS A 65 12.83 -2.97 0.72
CA HIS A 65 12.75 -4.19 1.52
C HIS A 65 11.32 -4.58 1.88
N TYR A 66 10.34 -3.74 1.56
CA TYR A 66 8.95 -3.91 1.94
C TYR A 66 8.02 -3.74 0.74
N TYR A 67 6.87 -4.41 0.82
CA TYR A 67 5.68 -4.06 0.06
C TYR A 67 4.71 -3.31 0.97
N ILE A 68 4.01 -2.31 0.43
CA ILE A 68 2.87 -1.68 1.10
C ILE A 68 1.59 -2.47 0.80
N VAL A 69 0.72 -2.63 1.80
CA VAL A 69 -0.60 -3.24 1.62
C VAL A 69 -1.60 -2.14 1.22
N LEU A 70 -2.20 -2.29 0.05
CA LEU A 70 -3.28 -1.41 -0.43
C LEU A 70 -4.60 -2.18 -0.49
N SER A 71 -5.71 -1.48 -0.30
CA SER A 71 -7.07 -2.07 -0.32
C SER A 71 -7.89 -1.49 -1.47
N GLY A 72 -8.52 -2.37 -2.25
CA GLY A 72 -9.46 -2.03 -3.32
C GLY A 72 -10.81 -2.69 -3.08
N LYS A 73 -11.90 -2.07 -3.56
CA LYS A 73 -13.26 -2.57 -3.41
C LYS A 73 -14.05 -2.45 -4.71
N VAL A 74 -14.72 -3.54 -5.11
CA VAL A 74 -15.65 -3.56 -6.26
C VAL A 74 -16.89 -4.36 -5.87
N PHE A 75 -18.09 -3.77 -6.01
CA PHE A 75 -19.38 -4.39 -5.70
C PHE A 75 -19.43 -5.16 -4.36
N GLY A 76 -18.84 -4.58 -3.30
CA GLY A 76 -18.78 -5.22 -1.98
C GLY A 76 -17.59 -6.15 -1.76
N ILE A 77 -16.90 -6.58 -2.82
CA ILE A 77 -15.72 -7.43 -2.72
C ILE A 77 -14.49 -6.58 -2.41
N HIS A 78 -13.83 -6.87 -1.29
CA HIS A 78 -12.59 -6.21 -0.88
C HIS A 78 -11.39 -7.10 -1.18
N ARG A 79 -10.35 -6.52 -1.78
CA ARG A 79 -9.08 -7.20 -2.02
C ARG A 79 -7.92 -6.37 -1.49
N LYS A 80 -6.93 -7.07 -0.91
CA LYS A 80 -5.63 -6.50 -0.57
C LYS A 80 -4.66 -6.75 -1.72
N SER A 81 -3.78 -5.79 -1.97
CA SER A 81 -2.75 -5.84 -3.00
C SER A 81 -1.43 -5.38 -2.40
N LEU A 82 -0.36 -6.16 -2.63
CA LEU A 82 1.00 -5.78 -2.25
C LEU A 82 1.64 -4.99 -3.39
N ARG A 83 2.22 -3.83 -3.08
CA ARG A 83 2.87 -2.95 -4.06
C ARG A 83 4.26 -2.54 -3.59
N SER A 84 5.22 -2.49 -4.50
CA SER A 84 6.53 -1.88 -4.24
C SER A 84 6.44 -0.37 -4.45
N ILE A 85 7.47 0.37 -4.00
CA ILE A 85 7.57 1.82 -4.21
C ILE A 85 7.41 2.22 -5.69
N ASP A 86 7.95 1.41 -6.60
CA ASP A 86 7.93 1.66 -8.05
C ASP A 86 6.55 1.46 -8.69
N SER A 87 5.57 1.01 -7.92
CA SER A 87 4.22 0.65 -8.39
C SER A 87 3.11 1.38 -7.65
N VAL A 88 3.45 2.49 -6.98
CA VAL A 88 2.50 3.34 -6.25
C VAL A 88 2.65 4.80 -6.62
N ASP A 89 1.53 5.50 -6.58
CA ASP A 89 1.45 6.95 -6.66
C ASP A 89 1.39 7.53 -5.24
N ILE A 90 2.15 8.59 -4.98
CA ILE A 90 2.20 9.27 -3.69
C ILE A 90 1.72 10.71 -3.89
N VAL A 91 0.64 11.07 -3.20
CA VAL A 91 0.10 12.43 -3.22
C VAL A 91 0.50 13.12 -1.92
N TYR A 92 1.02 14.34 -2.03
CA TYR A 92 1.39 15.17 -0.89
C TYR A 92 0.35 16.27 -0.66
N HIS A 93 0.22 16.74 0.58
CA HIS A 93 -0.56 17.95 0.84
C HIS A 93 0.11 19.15 0.15
N GLY A 94 -0.66 19.94 -0.62
CA GLY A 94 -0.17 21.12 -1.35
C GLY A 94 0.28 20.87 -2.80
N THR A 95 0.26 19.62 -3.28
CA THR A 95 0.45 19.30 -4.70
C THR A 95 -0.90 19.01 -5.35
N GLU A 96 -1.70 20.06 -5.58
CA GLU A 96 -2.76 20.01 -6.59
C GLU A 96 -2.10 20.21 -7.95
N THR A 97 -1.59 19.13 -8.54
CA THR A 97 -1.26 19.17 -9.97
C THR A 97 -2.56 18.90 -10.72
N THR A 98 -3.22 19.98 -11.11
CA THR A 98 -4.27 19.98 -12.12
C THR A 98 -3.69 19.39 -13.40
N THR A 99 -3.99 18.14 -13.72
CA THR A 99 -3.79 17.64 -15.07
C THR A 99 -5.08 17.92 -15.85
N SER A 100 -5.10 19.07 -16.51
CA SER A 100 -6.02 19.31 -17.63
C SER A 100 -5.59 18.45 -18.81
N VAL A 101 -6.52 17.67 -19.34
CA VAL A 101 -6.64 17.33 -20.76
C VAL A 101 -8.12 17.28 -21.11
#